data_AF-A0AAJ5YUS0-F1
#
_entry.id   AF-A0AAJ5YUS0-F1
#
_cell.length_a   1.000
_cell.length_b   1.000
_cell.length_c   1.000
_cell.angle_alpha   90.00
_cell.angle_beta   90.00
_cell.angle_gamma   90.00
#
_symmetry.space_group_name_H-M   'P 1'
#
loop_
_entity.id
_entity.type
_entity.pdbx_description
1 polymer ?
#
loop_
_entity_poly.entity_id
_entity_poly.type
_entity_poly.pdbx_seq_one_letter_code
_entity_poly.pdbx_strand_id
1 'polypeptide(L)'
;MSGHGQGRGSYYKQKYGRGGKKNDHYGATRQSSGNHDQQSKRKRTGLLGDANDLAAWLRNHENRPYPAYHDIEGCWSFDSFEFFLDHAQADPYAAPSKAHIRIPHTTARYPESLYRSSIRKIALADYLLRVLYTNCTEKKYNQRLASSGWSGGKGGQLEVDRPGQQVLERSAVVVGDDAIEIRLVVGLPARGRSIMGEYATDILCQHIPSLVESVYHCNLDPDQLVSHVLTIEDQDALRSMLPKHGLVGFVCEGAVLARKSGASDGPMLSPPAVPFQSPESLKVQLNLPNRGKISGMGIRKQCVYVCLGGGFHGKSTFLAALSSGSYNHIAGDGREFVSVVDSAVSVRSEDGRAVHSVDISPFINNLPDKSDTRYAANN
;
A
#
# COMPACT_ATOMS: atom_id res chain seq x y z
N MET A 1 54.61 10.86 40.43
CA MET A 1 53.94 11.14 39.14
C MET A 1 52.55 10.49 39.19
N SER A 2 51.42 11.19 39.24
CA SER A 2 50.84 12.17 38.29
C SER A 2 50.41 11.52 36.96
N GLY A 3 49.12 11.41 36.63
CA GLY A 3 47.92 11.74 37.42
C GLY A 3 46.62 11.43 36.66
N HIS A 4 45.49 11.35 37.37
CA HIS A 4 44.16 11.15 36.75
C HIS A 4 43.41 12.48 36.59
N GLY A 5 42.77 12.67 35.43
CA GLY A 5 41.99 13.86 35.11
C GLY A 5 40.55 13.81 35.62
N GLN A 6 40.14 14.83 36.35
CA GLN A 6 38.73 15.27 36.41
C GLN A 6 38.39 15.95 35.05
N GLY A 7 37.16 15.99 34.56
CA GLY A 7 35.86 15.55 35.08
C GLY A 7 34.76 16.50 34.58
N ARG A 8 33.48 16.06 34.56
CA ARG A 8 32.27 16.92 34.39
C ARG A 8 31.00 16.07 34.56
N GLY A 9 30.46 16.03 35.79
CA GLY A 9 29.28 15.21 36.11
C GLY A 9 28.44 15.73 37.29
N SER A 10 28.59 17.02 37.62
CA SER A 10 28.32 17.56 38.95
C SER A 10 27.55 18.88 38.95
N TYR A 11 26.49 19.00 38.12
CA TYR A 11 25.63 20.18 38.10
C TYR A 11 24.13 19.92 38.36
N TYR A 12 23.62 18.70 38.12
CA TYR A 12 22.17 18.41 38.22
C TYR A 12 21.71 17.71 39.52
N LYS A 13 22.62 17.44 40.47
CA LYS A 13 22.27 16.71 41.72
C LYS A 13 21.94 17.61 42.92
N GLN A 14 21.98 18.94 42.77
CA GLN A 14 21.74 19.90 43.86
C GLN A 14 20.36 20.57 43.85
N LYS A 15 19.53 20.43 42.80
CA LYS A 15 18.26 21.18 42.67
C LYS A 15 16.99 20.44 43.14
N TYR A 16 17.04 19.13 43.35
CA TYR A 16 15.85 18.29 43.60
C TYR A 16 16.02 17.24 44.71
N GLY A 17 16.69 17.60 45.82
CA GLY A 17 17.00 16.66 46.89
C GLY A 17 16.56 17.09 48.29
N ARG A 18 15.30 16.76 48.69
CA ARG A 18 14.90 16.26 50.04
C ARG A 18 13.37 16.27 50.28
N GLY A 19 12.86 15.17 50.84
CA GLY A 19 11.64 15.10 51.68
C GLY A 19 10.27 15.26 50.99
N GLY A 20 9.21 14.50 51.28
CA GLY A 20 9.13 13.23 52.03
C GLY A 20 8.39 13.30 53.37
N LYS A 21 7.11 12.91 53.39
CA LYS A 21 6.38 12.32 54.54
C LYS A 21 5.07 11.68 54.07
N LYS A 22 4.64 10.60 54.74
CA LYS A 22 3.25 10.08 54.67
C LYS A 22 2.37 10.83 55.68
N ASN A 23 1.06 10.80 55.45
CA ASN A 23 0.04 10.67 56.51
C ASN A 23 -1.29 10.27 55.85
N ASP A 24 -1.97 9.26 56.40
CA ASP A 24 -3.28 8.78 55.97
C ASP A 24 -4.38 9.39 56.86
N HIS A 25 -5.48 9.91 56.30
CA HIS A 25 -6.75 10.11 57.03
C HIS A 25 -7.95 10.20 56.08
N TYR A 26 -9.13 9.80 56.58
CA TYR A 26 -10.40 9.77 55.87
C TYR A 26 -11.02 11.19 55.78
N GLY A 27 -11.71 11.49 54.67
CA GLY A 27 -12.43 12.77 54.49
C GLY A 27 -13.47 12.70 53.37
N ALA A 28 -14.68 13.18 53.62
CA ALA A 28 -15.85 12.94 52.78
C ALA A 28 -15.97 13.85 51.53
N THR A 29 -16.54 13.27 50.48
CA THR A 29 -17.50 13.85 49.51
C THR A 29 -17.38 15.33 49.13
N ARG A 30 -17.05 15.58 47.85
CA ARG A 30 -17.78 16.57 47.04
C ARG A 30 -17.67 16.26 45.55
N GLN A 31 -18.81 16.10 44.88
CA GLN A 31 -18.88 16.10 43.42
C GLN A 31 -18.67 17.54 42.92
N SER A 32 -17.86 17.71 41.87
CA SER A 32 -17.69 18.98 41.17
C SER A 32 -17.65 18.70 39.67
N SER A 33 -18.79 18.90 39.01
CA SER A 33 -18.98 18.67 37.58
C SER A 33 -18.27 19.74 36.75
N GLY A 34 -16.99 19.53 36.46
CA GLY A 34 -16.23 20.35 35.51
C GLY A 34 -16.49 19.91 34.07
N ASN A 35 -17.39 20.60 33.36
CA ASN A 35 -17.51 20.45 31.91
C ASN A 35 -16.23 20.97 31.23
N HIS A 36 -15.31 20.06 30.90
CA HIS A 36 -14.29 20.34 29.91
C HIS A 36 -14.90 20.15 28.52
N ASP A 37 -15.36 21.25 27.92
CA ASP A 37 -15.78 21.28 26.53
C ASP A 37 -14.62 20.87 25.61
N GLN A 38 -14.58 19.60 25.23
CA GLN A 38 -13.80 19.14 24.10
C GLN A 38 -14.50 19.62 22.82
N GLN A 39 -14.29 20.90 22.47
CA GLN A 39 -14.62 21.41 21.14
C GLN A 39 -13.76 20.68 20.12
N SER A 40 -14.26 19.56 19.61
CA SER A 40 -13.68 18.89 18.45
C SER A 40 -13.67 19.88 17.30
N LYS A 41 -12.48 20.31 16.85
CA LYS A 41 -12.34 21.14 15.65
C LYS A 41 -12.99 20.40 14.48
N ARG A 42 -14.20 20.80 14.08
CA ARG A 42 -14.79 20.39 12.81
C ARG A 42 -13.78 20.77 11.72
N LYS A 43 -13.31 19.80 10.94
CA LYS A 43 -12.52 20.07 9.73
C LYS A 43 -13.28 21.08 8.87
N ARG A 44 -12.58 22.03 8.27
CA ARG A 44 -13.15 22.91 7.25
C ARG A 44 -13.43 22.07 6.00
N THR A 45 -14.67 21.65 5.82
CA THR A 45 -15.15 20.90 4.64
C THR A 45 -15.71 21.81 3.54
N GLY A 46 -15.55 23.13 3.67
CA GLY A 46 -15.85 24.09 2.62
C GLY A 46 -14.68 24.24 1.65
N LEU A 47 -14.99 24.63 0.42
CA LEU A 47 -14.02 25.11 -0.56
C LEU A 47 -13.30 26.36 0.00
N LEU A 48 -11.97 26.38 -0.07
CA LEU A 48 -11.13 27.49 0.41
C LEU A 48 -10.85 28.55 -0.65
N GLY A 49 -10.75 28.13 -1.92
CA GLY A 49 -10.42 28.97 -3.07
C GLY A 49 -10.11 28.13 -4.31
N ASP A 50 -9.64 28.77 -5.38
CA ASP A 50 -9.16 28.08 -6.59
C ASP A 50 -7.63 27.82 -6.55
N ALA A 51 -7.09 27.29 -7.65
CA ALA A 51 -5.66 27.06 -7.82
C ALA A 51 -4.81 28.36 -7.82
N ASN A 52 -5.39 29.49 -8.26
CA ASN A 52 -4.74 30.80 -8.25
C ASN A 52 -4.69 31.38 -6.83
N ASP A 53 -5.76 31.25 -6.05
CA ASP A 53 -5.82 31.59 -4.63
C ASP A 53 -4.77 30.81 -3.84
N LEU A 54 -4.65 29.49 -4.09
CA LEU A 54 -3.64 28.63 -3.47
C LEU A 54 -2.23 29.09 -3.83
N ALA A 55 -1.94 29.30 -5.12
CA ALA A 55 -0.64 29.77 -5.58
C ALA A 55 -0.29 31.17 -5.02
N ALA A 56 -1.27 32.08 -4.95
CA ALA A 56 -1.10 33.40 -4.36
C ALA A 56 -0.85 33.32 -2.84
N TRP A 57 -1.57 32.45 -2.12
CA TRP A 57 -1.34 32.21 -0.71
C TRP A 57 0.08 31.69 -0.47
N LEU A 58 0.52 30.66 -1.20
CA LEU A 58 1.81 30.01 -1.03
C LEU A 58 2.97 31.00 -1.23
N ARG A 59 2.95 31.79 -2.32
CA ARG A 59 3.96 32.84 -2.58
C ARG A 59 4.00 33.91 -1.50
N ASN A 60 2.83 34.39 -1.06
CA ASN A 60 2.73 35.37 0.03
C ASN A 60 3.17 34.81 1.42
N HIS A 61 3.33 33.50 1.53
CA HIS A 61 3.83 32.82 2.73
C HIS A 61 5.28 32.33 2.62
N GLU A 62 6.02 32.72 1.57
CA GLU A 62 7.47 32.55 1.48
C GLU A 62 8.18 33.06 2.77
N ASN A 63 9.12 32.26 3.29
CA ASN A 63 9.82 32.42 4.56
C ASN A 63 8.98 32.47 5.87
N ARG A 64 7.64 32.36 5.82
CA ARG A 64 6.79 32.33 7.03
C ARG A 64 7.04 31.09 7.91
N PRO A 65 6.66 31.09 9.20
CA PRO A 65 6.79 29.91 10.05
C PRO A 65 6.01 28.71 9.52
N TYR A 66 6.64 27.54 9.51
CA TYR A 66 6.08 26.31 8.94
C TYR A 66 4.63 25.94 9.34
N PRO A 67 4.17 26.14 10.60
CA PRO A 67 2.79 25.81 10.99
C PRO A 67 1.69 26.57 10.23
N ALA A 68 2.02 27.65 9.50
CA ALA A 68 1.06 28.33 8.63
C ALA A 68 0.52 27.42 7.51
N TYR A 69 1.20 26.32 7.15
CA TYR A 69 0.64 25.31 6.24
C TYR A 69 -0.67 24.67 6.73
N HIS A 70 -1.02 24.77 8.02
CA HIS A 70 -2.34 24.34 8.50
C HIS A 70 -3.48 25.28 8.05
N ASP A 71 -3.19 26.52 7.63
CA ASP A 71 -4.23 27.46 7.17
C ASP A 71 -4.79 27.07 5.78
N ILE A 72 -4.06 26.23 5.03
CA ILE A 72 -4.49 25.67 3.73
C ILE A 72 -5.03 24.22 3.81
N GLU A 73 -5.24 23.68 5.03
CA GLU A 73 -5.95 22.40 5.22
C GLU A 73 -7.44 22.54 4.85
N GLY A 74 -7.84 21.93 3.73
CA GLY A 74 -9.19 21.99 3.17
C GLY A 74 -9.24 21.62 1.70
N CYS A 75 -10.36 21.94 1.04
CA CYS A 75 -10.59 21.72 -0.38
C CYS A 75 -10.19 22.95 -1.22
N TRP A 76 -9.56 22.70 -2.37
CA TRP A 76 -9.16 23.69 -3.38
C TRP A 76 -9.64 23.23 -4.76
N SER A 77 -10.26 24.13 -5.52
CA SER A 77 -10.79 23.80 -6.86
C SER A 77 -9.72 24.03 -7.93
N PHE A 78 -9.47 23.01 -8.75
CA PHE A 78 -8.72 23.13 -9.99
C PHE A 78 -9.69 22.93 -11.16
N ASP A 79 -9.33 23.38 -12.37
CA ASP A 79 -10.23 23.39 -13.55
C ASP A 79 -10.84 22.03 -13.93
N SER A 80 -10.23 20.94 -13.47
CA SER A 80 -10.56 19.58 -13.87
C SER A 80 -10.66 18.58 -12.70
N PHE A 81 -10.29 18.97 -11.48
CA PHE A 81 -10.31 18.12 -10.28
C PHE A 81 -10.41 18.95 -8.99
N GLU A 82 -10.78 18.32 -7.88
CA GLU A 82 -10.69 18.90 -6.53
C GLU A 82 -9.41 18.40 -5.84
N PHE A 83 -8.65 19.29 -5.18
CA PHE A 83 -7.50 18.94 -4.34
C PHE A 83 -7.82 19.15 -2.86
N PHE A 84 -7.47 18.18 -2.02
CA PHE A 84 -7.72 18.21 -0.58
C PHE A 84 -6.42 18.01 0.19
N LEU A 85 -5.98 19.03 0.94
CA LEU A 85 -4.93 18.85 1.94
C LEU A 85 -5.56 18.35 3.24
N ASP A 86 -5.59 17.03 3.42
CA ASP A 86 -6.22 16.38 4.58
C ASP A 86 -5.55 16.70 5.91
N HIS A 87 -4.23 16.83 5.89
CA HIS A 87 -3.42 17.13 7.07
C HIS A 87 -2.02 17.58 6.63
N ALA A 88 -1.68 18.84 6.92
CA ALA A 88 -0.32 19.35 6.82
C ALA A 88 0.55 18.70 7.91
N GLN A 89 1.76 18.25 7.55
CA GLN A 89 2.71 17.74 8.53
C GLN A 89 3.14 18.83 9.53
N ALA A 90 3.23 18.50 10.82
CA ALA A 90 3.44 19.48 11.87
C ALA A 90 4.82 20.17 11.85
N ASP A 91 5.85 19.52 11.30
CA ASP A 91 7.17 20.11 11.08
C ASP A 91 7.91 19.44 9.89
N PRO A 92 8.95 20.09 9.30
CA PRO A 92 9.59 19.59 8.08
C PRO A 92 10.49 18.37 8.23
N TYR A 93 10.70 17.86 9.45
CA TYR A 93 11.36 16.58 9.71
C TYR A 93 10.35 15.43 9.97
N ALA A 94 9.05 15.72 10.01
CA ALA A 94 7.99 14.77 10.36
C ALA A 94 7.61 13.82 9.20
N ALA A 95 6.54 13.04 9.40
CA ALA A 95 5.95 12.22 8.34
C ALA A 95 5.18 13.10 7.34
N PRO A 96 5.33 12.89 6.02
CA PRO A 96 4.70 13.69 4.96
C PRO A 96 3.20 13.98 5.15
N SER A 97 2.81 15.17 4.68
CA SER A 97 1.42 15.67 4.72
C SER A 97 0.52 14.75 3.90
N LYS A 98 -0.71 14.51 4.37
CA LYS A 98 -1.68 13.68 3.65
C LYS A 98 -2.55 14.54 2.75
N ALA A 99 -2.80 14.08 1.54
CA ALA A 99 -3.71 14.74 0.62
C ALA A 99 -4.44 13.71 -0.27
N HIS A 100 -5.61 14.09 -0.76
CA HIS A 100 -6.30 13.36 -1.81
C HIS A 100 -6.80 14.29 -2.92
N ILE A 101 -7.10 13.70 -4.06
CA ILE A 101 -7.58 14.36 -5.26
C ILE A 101 -8.85 13.64 -5.70
N ARG A 102 -9.88 14.38 -6.12
CA ARG A 102 -11.12 13.82 -6.68
C ARG A 102 -11.27 14.29 -8.12
N ILE A 103 -11.31 13.34 -9.05
CA ILE A 103 -11.50 13.58 -10.49
C ILE A 103 -12.92 13.12 -10.86
N PRO A 104 -13.83 14.02 -11.25
CA PRO A 104 -15.15 13.63 -11.75
C PRO A 104 -15.05 12.72 -12.99
N HIS A 105 -15.95 11.75 -13.13
CA HIS A 105 -15.96 10.86 -14.32
C HIS A 105 -16.16 11.62 -15.64
N THR A 106 -16.83 12.77 -15.61
CA THR A 106 -17.00 13.70 -16.74
C THR A 106 -15.68 14.32 -17.24
N THR A 107 -14.70 14.50 -16.35
CA THR A 107 -13.32 14.87 -16.68
C THR A 107 -12.52 13.64 -17.10
N ALA A 108 -12.54 12.59 -16.28
CA ALA A 108 -11.68 11.42 -16.43
C ALA A 108 -11.97 10.63 -17.72
N ARG A 109 -13.24 10.63 -18.17
CA ARG A 109 -13.75 10.11 -19.45
C ARG A 109 -13.46 8.63 -19.72
N TYR A 110 -13.33 7.82 -18.67
CA TYR A 110 -13.32 6.38 -18.80
C TYR A 110 -14.70 5.86 -19.26
N PRO A 111 -14.77 4.95 -20.25
CA PRO A 111 -16.01 4.26 -20.57
C PRO A 111 -16.42 3.33 -19.43
N GLU A 112 -17.71 3.30 -19.10
CA GLU A 112 -18.31 2.51 -18.01
C GLU A 112 -17.94 1.01 -18.09
N SER A 113 -17.71 0.49 -19.29
CA SER A 113 -17.24 -0.87 -19.52
C SER A 113 -15.95 -1.22 -18.76
N LEU A 114 -15.10 -0.24 -18.40
CA LEU A 114 -13.88 -0.43 -17.61
C LEU A 114 -14.09 -0.37 -16.09
N TYR A 115 -15.30 -0.09 -15.59
CA TYR A 115 -15.58 -0.02 -14.14
C TYR A 115 -17.00 -0.47 -13.73
N ARG A 116 -17.78 -1.06 -14.64
CA ARG A 116 -19.11 -1.66 -14.39
C ARG A 116 -19.18 -2.79 -13.35
N SER A 117 -18.05 -3.29 -12.87
CA SER A 117 -17.96 -4.38 -11.89
C SER A 117 -16.81 -4.13 -10.91
N SER A 118 -16.90 -4.69 -9.70
CA SER A 118 -15.90 -4.53 -8.64
C SER A 118 -14.49 -4.90 -9.10
N ILE A 119 -14.33 -6.06 -9.77
CA ILE A 119 -13.04 -6.50 -10.30
C ILE A 119 -12.48 -5.53 -11.36
N ARG A 120 -13.33 -4.97 -12.22
CA ARG A 120 -12.91 -3.97 -13.21
C ARG A 120 -12.55 -2.63 -12.56
N LYS A 121 -13.29 -2.18 -11.53
CA LYS A 121 -12.91 -1.01 -10.69
C LYS A 121 -11.52 -1.19 -10.06
N ILE A 122 -11.24 -2.36 -9.48
CA ILE A 122 -9.94 -2.68 -8.86
C ILE A 122 -8.83 -2.70 -9.93
N ALA A 123 -9.06 -3.32 -11.09
CA ALA A 123 -8.09 -3.37 -12.17
C ALA A 123 -7.78 -1.99 -12.77
N LEU A 124 -8.81 -1.15 -12.95
CA LEU A 124 -8.64 0.24 -13.39
C LEU A 124 -7.84 1.04 -12.34
N ALA A 125 -8.20 0.95 -11.05
CA ALA A 125 -7.49 1.61 -9.97
C ALA A 125 -6.00 1.23 -9.89
N ASP A 126 -5.67 -0.06 -10.02
CA ASP A 126 -4.30 -0.56 -10.02
C ASP A 126 -3.51 -0.10 -11.26
N TYR A 127 -4.13 -0.05 -12.44
CA TYR A 127 -3.53 0.54 -13.64
C TYR A 127 -3.22 2.03 -13.44
N LEU A 128 -4.18 2.84 -12.96
CA LEU A 128 -3.96 4.27 -12.72
C LEU A 128 -2.87 4.52 -11.67
N LEU A 129 -2.81 3.71 -10.61
CA LEU A 129 -1.75 3.77 -9.60
C LEU A 129 -0.36 3.51 -10.21
N ARG A 130 -0.24 2.60 -11.18
CA ARG A 130 1.01 2.36 -11.92
C ARG A 130 1.39 3.56 -12.77
N VAL A 131 0.45 4.17 -13.48
CA VAL A 131 0.72 5.36 -14.30
C VAL A 131 1.20 6.53 -13.44
N LEU A 132 0.55 6.76 -12.29
CA LEU A 132 0.97 7.77 -11.29
C LEU A 132 2.37 7.47 -10.75
N TYR A 133 2.64 6.24 -10.31
CA TYR A 133 3.94 5.86 -9.74
C TYR A 133 5.08 6.00 -10.76
N THR A 134 4.85 5.59 -12.01
CA THR A 134 5.81 5.75 -13.11
C THR A 134 6.07 7.23 -13.41
N ASN A 135 5.02 8.02 -13.66
CA ASN A 135 5.15 9.47 -13.92
C ASN A 135 5.86 10.19 -12.76
N CYS A 136 5.50 9.89 -11.52
CA CYS A 136 6.10 10.49 -10.32
C CYS A 136 7.59 10.12 -10.14
N THR A 137 8.01 8.97 -10.68
CA THR A 137 9.41 8.52 -10.66
C THR A 137 10.22 9.12 -11.82
N GLU A 138 9.67 9.12 -13.04
CA GLU A 138 10.33 9.62 -14.25
C GLU A 138 10.49 11.15 -14.22
N LYS A 139 9.43 11.87 -13.79
CA LYS A 139 9.46 13.33 -13.54
C LYS A 139 10.24 13.69 -12.27
N LYS A 140 10.76 12.70 -11.52
CA LYS A 140 11.55 12.82 -10.28
C LYS A 140 10.83 13.55 -9.13
N TYR A 141 9.50 13.65 -9.16
CA TYR A 141 8.72 14.30 -8.11
C TYR A 141 8.86 13.58 -6.75
N ASN A 142 9.22 12.29 -6.74
CA ASN A 142 9.53 11.54 -5.52
C ASN A 142 10.90 11.84 -4.88
N GLN A 143 11.68 12.79 -5.41
CA GLN A 143 12.98 13.19 -4.86
C GLN A 143 12.83 14.30 -3.81
N ARG A 144 13.50 14.13 -2.66
CA ARG A 144 13.57 15.16 -1.61
C ARG A 144 14.55 16.26 -2.01
N LEU A 145 14.28 17.48 -1.56
CA LEU A 145 15.21 18.61 -1.69
C LEU A 145 16.59 18.22 -1.14
N ALA A 146 17.63 18.51 -1.92
CA ALA A 146 19.01 18.18 -1.53
C ALA A 146 19.44 18.99 -0.29
N SER A 147 19.78 18.29 0.79
CA SER A 147 20.09 18.91 2.08
C SER A 147 21.51 18.62 2.57
N SER A 148 22.31 19.67 2.79
CA SER A 148 23.51 19.61 3.62
C SER A 148 23.32 20.55 4.83
N GLY A 149 23.39 19.97 6.04
CA GLY A 149 22.99 20.66 7.28
C GLY A 149 21.49 20.94 7.39
N TRP A 150 21.02 21.42 8.56
CA TRP A 150 19.60 21.70 8.79
C TRP A 150 19.08 22.94 8.03
N SER A 151 19.97 23.84 7.62
CA SER A 151 19.67 25.02 6.79
C SER A 151 19.46 24.70 5.30
N GLY A 152 19.65 23.43 4.89
CA GLY A 152 19.26 22.93 3.58
C GLY A 152 17.73 22.82 3.41
N GLY A 153 17.30 22.60 2.18
CA GLY A 153 15.89 22.34 1.87
C GLY A 153 15.42 21.01 2.48
N LYS A 154 14.16 20.97 2.91
CA LYS A 154 13.50 19.83 3.58
C LYS A 154 12.15 19.59 2.94
N GLY A 155 11.71 18.34 2.90
CA GLY A 155 10.56 17.94 2.10
C GLY A 155 10.86 18.06 0.61
N GLY A 156 9.91 18.59 -0.14
CA GLY A 156 9.95 18.80 -1.58
C GLY A 156 9.36 17.65 -2.41
N GLN A 157 9.23 16.46 -1.82
CA GLN A 157 8.85 15.26 -2.55
C GLN A 157 7.34 14.99 -2.52
N LEU A 158 6.85 14.41 -3.61
CA LEU A 158 5.52 13.87 -3.80
C LEU A 158 5.64 12.33 -3.83
N GLU A 159 4.96 11.62 -2.92
CA GLU A 159 5.03 10.16 -2.83
C GLU A 159 3.62 9.56 -3.04
N VAL A 160 3.49 8.62 -3.98
CA VAL A 160 2.31 7.76 -4.17
C VAL A 160 2.65 6.32 -3.77
N ASP A 161 1.64 5.51 -3.44
CA ASP A 161 1.88 4.09 -3.11
C ASP A 161 2.56 3.34 -4.26
N ARG A 162 3.38 2.35 -3.92
CA ARG A 162 4.14 1.57 -4.91
C ARG A 162 3.43 0.25 -5.21
N PRO A 163 2.80 0.10 -6.39
CA PRO A 163 2.16 -1.15 -6.76
C PRO A 163 3.21 -2.26 -6.95
N GLY A 164 2.91 -3.44 -6.40
CA GLY A 164 3.68 -4.68 -6.62
C GLY A 164 3.29 -5.38 -7.92
N GLN A 165 3.68 -6.65 -8.07
CA GLN A 165 3.21 -7.49 -9.18
C GLN A 165 1.73 -7.87 -9.05
N GLN A 166 1.24 -7.95 -7.81
CA GLN A 166 -0.11 -8.31 -7.44
C GLN A 166 -1.05 -7.11 -7.62
N VAL A 167 -2.21 -7.36 -8.23
CA VAL A 167 -3.32 -6.43 -8.34
C VAL A 167 -4.23 -6.62 -7.14
N LEU A 168 -4.31 -5.58 -6.31
CA LEU A 168 -5.04 -5.56 -5.05
C LEU A 168 -5.95 -4.32 -5.03
N GLU A 169 -7.09 -4.44 -4.36
CA GLU A 169 -7.85 -3.27 -3.92
C GLU A 169 -6.99 -2.46 -2.93
N ARG A 170 -6.83 -1.17 -3.18
CA ARG A 170 -5.96 -0.28 -2.39
C ARG A 170 -6.65 1.06 -2.16
N SER A 171 -6.36 1.68 -1.02
CA SER A 171 -6.84 3.04 -0.74
C SER A 171 -6.09 4.15 -1.50
N ALA A 172 -5.05 3.82 -2.28
CA ALA A 172 -4.23 4.79 -3.00
C ALA A 172 -4.90 5.33 -4.28
N VAL A 173 -5.72 4.51 -4.94
CA VAL A 173 -6.65 4.95 -6.00
C VAL A 173 -7.96 4.18 -5.82
N VAL A 174 -9.09 4.88 -5.84
CA VAL A 174 -10.42 4.29 -5.71
C VAL A 174 -11.31 4.80 -6.84
N VAL A 175 -11.85 3.88 -7.65
CA VAL A 175 -12.84 4.20 -8.69
C VAL A 175 -14.23 4.14 -8.07
N GLY A 176 -14.67 5.27 -7.51
CA GLY A 176 -16.01 5.45 -6.97
C GLY A 176 -17.08 5.59 -8.05
N ASP A 177 -18.34 5.76 -7.63
CA ASP A 177 -19.47 5.91 -8.56
C ASP A 177 -19.58 7.34 -9.13
N ASP A 178 -19.26 8.38 -8.35
CA ASP A 178 -19.26 9.78 -8.82
C ASP A 178 -17.91 10.23 -9.43
N ALA A 179 -16.81 9.71 -8.89
CA ALA A 179 -15.46 10.21 -9.15
C ALA A 179 -14.39 9.14 -8.90
N ILE A 180 -13.21 9.36 -9.50
CA ILE A 180 -11.96 8.66 -9.17
C ILE A 180 -11.26 9.45 -8.07
N GLU A 181 -10.95 8.80 -6.96
CA GLU A 181 -10.18 9.38 -5.85
C GLU A 181 -8.75 8.85 -5.86
N ILE A 182 -7.76 9.74 -5.69
CA ILE A 182 -6.34 9.41 -5.63
C ILE A 182 -5.80 9.92 -4.29
N ARG A 183 -5.12 9.08 -3.52
CA ARG A 183 -4.50 9.44 -2.24
C ARG A 183 -2.98 9.39 -2.34
N LEU A 184 -2.33 10.45 -1.87
CA LEU A 184 -0.89 10.63 -1.94
C LEU A 184 -0.36 11.34 -0.69
N VAL A 185 0.96 11.48 -0.57
CA VAL A 185 1.55 12.30 0.48
C VAL A 185 2.53 13.35 -0.08
N VAL A 186 2.54 14.52 0.55
CA VAL A 186 3.28 15.71 0.13
C VAL A 186 4.25 16.13 1.23
N GLY A 187 5.54 16.05 0.95
CA GLY A 187 6.57 16.69 1.76
C GLY A 187 6.54 18.20 1.56
N LEU A 188 5.64 18.92 2.25
CA LEU A 188 5.51 20.38 2.12
C LEU A 188 6.86 21.06 2.43
N PRO A 189 7.42 21.86 1.51
CA PRO A 189 8.83 22.21 1.53
C PRO A 189 9.16 23.32 2.54
N ALA A 190 10.38 23.27 3.08
CA ALA A 190 10.90 24.24 4.02
C ALA A 190 12.41 24.41 3.99
N ARG A 191 12.86 25.59 4.42
CA ARG A 191 14.25 25.85 4.80
C ARG A 191 14.33 25.95 6.32
N GLY A 192 14.88 24.93 6.97
CA GLY A 192 14.95 24.83 8.43
C GLY A 192 13.58 24.67 9.13
N ARG A 193 12.87 25.78 9.34
CA ARG A 193 11.47 25.86 9.84
C ARG A 193 10.66 27.00 9.17
N SER A 194 11.17 27.56 8.07
CA SER A 194 10.48 28.55 7.25
C SER A 194 9.95 27.93 5.97
N ILE A 195 8.75 28.32 5.56
CA ILE A 195 8.06 27.90 4.33
C ILE A 195 8.88 28.30 3.09
N MET A 196 8.96 27.39 2.11
CA MET A 196 9.44 27.68 0.75
C MET A 196 8.22 27.74 -0.18
N GLY A 197 7.62 28.92 -0.28
CA GLY A 197 6.32 29.18 -0.91
C GLY A 197 6.32 28.99 -2.41
N GLU A 198 7.37 29.45 -3.12
CA GLU A 198 7.48 29.22 -4.57
C GLU A 198 7.61 27.71 -4.86
N TYR A 199 8.51 27.00 -4.16
CA TYR A 199 8.68 25.55 -4.36
C TYR A 199 7.45 24.73 -3.93
N ALA A 200 6.66 25.23 -2.96
CA ALA A 200 5.36 24.64 -2.62
C ALA A 200 4.32 24.88 -3.73
N THR A 201 4.41 26.04 -4.41
CA THR A 201 3.58 26.35 -5.58
C THR A 201 3.93 25.45 -6.76
N ASP A 202 5.22 25.16 -7.00
CA ASP A 202 5.64 24.19 -8.01
C ASP A 202 5.03 22.79 -7.73
N ILE A 203 5.09 22.31 -6.49
CA ILE A 203 4.53 21.00 -6.12
C ILE A 203 3.00 20.97 -6.26
N LEU A 204 2.31 21.90 -5.59
CA LEU A 204 0.85 21.85 -5.46
C LEU A 204 0.12 22.34 -6.71
N CYS A 205 0.71 23.29 -7.46
CA CYS A 205 0.06 23.96 -8.59
C CYS A 205 0.68 23.62 -9.96
N GLN A 206 1.74 22.78 -10.03
CA GLN A 206 2.28 22.27 -11.30
C GLN A 206 2.49 20.75 -11.28
N HIS A 207 3.20 20.21 -10.27
CA HIS A 207 3.50 18.77 -10.21
C HIS A 207 2.25 17.92 -9.99
N ILE A 208 1.35 18.33 -9.08
CA ILE A 208 0.07 17.64 -8.86
C ILE A 208 -0.81 17.65 -10.12
N PRO A 209 -1.14 18.81 -10.74
CA PRO A 209 -1.85 18.84 -12.03
C PRO A 209 -1.22 17.92 -13.08
N SER A 210 0.11 17.96 -13.25
CA SER A 210 0.81 17.13 -14.25
C SER A 210 0.84 15.63 -13.91
N LEU A 211 0.51 15.21 -12.68
CA LEU A 211 0.20 13.80 -12.38
C LEU A 211 -1.28 13.47 -12.63
N VAL A 212 -2.19 14.38 -12.30
CA VAL A 212 -3.64 14.18 -12.52
C VAL A 212 -3.96 14.07 -14.01
N GLU A 213 -3.38 14.91 -14.85
CA GLU A 213 -3.49 14.83 -16.31
C GLU A 213 -3.00 13.48 -16.86
N SER A 214 -1.99 12.86 -16.23
CA SER A 214 -1.45 11.57 -16.69
C SER A 214 -2.42 10.40 -16.53
N VAL A 215 -3.52 10.57 -15.78
CA VAL A 215 -4.57 9.57 -15.56
C VAL A 215 -5.93 9.98 -16.15
N TYR A 216 -5.94 10.85 -17.16
CA TYR A 216 -7.12 11.04 -18.01
C TYR A 216 -7.13 10.04 -19.17
N HIS A 217 -8.30 9.50 -19.51
CA HIS A 217 -8.45 8.42 -20.49
C HIS A 217 -7.83 8.73 -21.87
N CYS A 218 -7.81 10.01 -22.29
CA CYS A 218 -7.21 10.45 -23.55
C CYS A 218 -5.67 10.47 -23.56
N ASN A 219 -5.03 10.35 -22.39
CA ASN A 219 -3.58 10.44 -22.21
C ASN A 219 -2.94 9.06 -21.92
N LEU A 220 -3.75 8.00 -21.96
CA LEU A 220 -3.33 6.61 -21.75
C LEU A 220 -3.22 5.83 -23.07
N ASP A 221 -2.42 4.78 -23.05
CA ASP A 221 -2.44 3.74 -24.08
C ASP A 221 -3.73 2.90 -23.92
N PRO A 222 -4.67 2.94 -24.88
CA PRO A 222 -5.95 2.27 -24.74
C PRO A 222 -5.83 0.74 -24.80
N ASP A 223 -4.89 0.22 -25.58
CA ASP A 223 -4.68 -1.22 -25.73
C ASP A 223 -4.07 -1.81 -24.47
N GLN A 224 -3.09 -1.14 -23.85
CA GLN A 224 -2.54 -1.53 -22.55
C GLN A 224 -3.57 -1.44 -21.42
N LEU A 225 -4.37 -0.36 -21.39
CA LEU A 225 -5.44 -0.17 -20.40
C LEU A 225 -6.50 -1.28 -20.49
N VAL A 226 -7.03 -1.54 -21.69
CA VAL A 226 -8.02 -2.59 -21.92
C VAL A 226 -7.41 -3.97 -21.64
N SER A 227 -6.21 -4.26 -22.16
CA SER A 227 -5.51 -5.53 -21.92
C SER A 227 -5.31 -5.82 -20.44
N HIS A 228 -4.94 -4.81 -19.64
CA HIS A 228 -4.82 -4.94 -18.18
C HIS A 228 -6.19 -5.29 -17.56
N VAL A 229 -7.23 -4.46 -17.77
CA VAL A 229 -8.54 -4.65 -17.13
C VAL A 229 -9.17 -6.01 -17.49
N LEU A 230 -9.09 -6.43 -18.76
CA LEU A 230 -9.61 -7.72 -19.19
C LEU A 230 -8.80 -8.90 -18.64
N THR A 231 -7.47 -8.77 -18.56
CA THR A 231 -6.59 -9.80 -17.99
C THR A 231 -6.81 -10.01 -16.49
N ILE A 232 -7.21 -8.97 -15.73
CA ILE A 232 -7.54 -9.10 -14.30
C ILE A 232 -8.94 -9.72 -14.11
N GLU A 233 -9.95 -9.31 -14.90
CA GLU A 233 -11.28 -9.96 -14.85
C GLU A 233 -11.21 -11.45 -15.21
N ASP A 234 -10.39 -11.82 -16.19
CA ASP A 234 -10.16 -13.20 -16.59
C ASP A 234 -9.54 -14.06 -15.47
N GLN A 235 -8.68 -13.49 -14.62
CA GLN A 235 -8.09 -14.19 -13.46
C GLN A 235 -9.08 -14.42 -12.34
N ASP A 236 -9.94 -13.43 -12.09
CA ASP A 236 -11.02 -13.53 -11.11
C ASP A 236 -12.09 -14.54 -11.53
N ALA A 237 -12.43 -14.53 -12.83
CA ALA A 237 -13.28 -15.55 -13.45
C ALA A 237 -12.63 -16.95 -13.36
N LEU A 238 -11.33 -17.08 -13.64
CA LEU A 238 -10.58 -18.34 -13.50
C LEU A 238 -10.69 -18.88 -12.07
N ARG A 239 -10.39 -18.06 -11.05
CA ARG A 239 -10.48 -18.43 -9.63
C ARG A 239 -11.88 -18.87 -9.24
N SER A 240 -12.89 -18.08 -9.64
CA SER A 240 -14.32 -18.35 -9.43
C SER A 240 -14.85 -19.61 -10.15
N MET A 241 -14.11 -20.13 -11.13
CA MET A 241 -14.43 -21.38 -11.82
C MET A 241 -13.81 -22.63 -11.16
N LEU A 242 -12.70 -22.52 -10.43
CA LEU A 242 -11.97 -23.68 -9.89
C LEU A 242 -12.88 -24.67 -9.15
N PRO A 243 -13.72 -24.26 -8.16
CA PRO A 243 -14.53 -25.22 -7.40
C PRO A 243 -15.59 -25.92 -8.26
N LYS A 244 -16.13 -25.21 -9.27
CA LYS A 244 -17.16 -25.70 -10.21
C LYS A 244 -16.62 -26.81 -11.11
N HIS A 245 -15.34 -26.72 -11.49
CA HIS A 245 -14.63 -27.76 -12.23
C HIS A 245 -13.97 -28.82 -11.34
N GLY A 246 -14.22 -28.80 -10.02
CA GLY A 246 -13.62 -29.74 -9.07
C GLY A 246 -12.13 -29.52 -8.83
N LEU A 247 -11.63 -28.32 -9.10
CA LEU A 247 -10.24 -27.91 -8.91
C LEU A 247 -10.09 -27.08 -7.62
N VAL A 248 -8.88 -27.11 -7.06
CA VAL A 248 -8.41 -26.18 -6.01
C VAL A 248 -7.31 -25.25 -6.51
N GLY A 249 -6.76 -25.52 -7.70
CA GLY A 249 -5.76 -24.68 -8.37
C GLY A 249 -5.60 -25.01 -9.84
N PHE A 250 -5.02 -24.07 -10.58
CA PHE A 250 -4.72 -24.17 -12.01
C PHE A 250 -3.40 -23.45 -12.33
N VAL A 251 -2.57 -24.07 -13.18
CA VAL A 251 -1.30 -23.49 -13.66
C VAL A 251 -1.31 -23.51 -15.19
N CYS A 252 -1.39 -22.34 -15.82
CA CYS A 252 -1.46 -22.22 -17.28
C CYS A 252 -0.21 -22.79 -17.98
N GLU A 253 -0.43 -23.40 -19.15
CA GLU A 253 0.64 -23.71 -20.09
C GLU A 253 1.41 -22.43 -20.46
N GLY A 254 2.74 -22.50 -20.47
CA GLY A 254 3.62 -21.36 -20.76
C GLY A 254 3.90 -20.41 -19.60
N ALA A 255 3.36 -20.64 -18.40
CA ALA A 255 3.56 -19.75 -17.25
C ALA A 255 5.05 -19.63 -16.83
N VAL A 256 5.51 -18.42 -16.52
CA VAL A 256 6.88 -18.12 -16.07
C VAL A 256 6.90 -17.98 -14.56
N LEU A 257 7.14 -19.12 -13.89
CA LEU A 257 7.08 -19.21 -12.42
C LEU A 257 8.33 -18.65 -11.74
N ALA A 258 9.48 -18.66 -12.43
CA ALA A 258 10.76 -18.15 -11.91
C ALA A 258 10.78 -16.62 -11.84
N ARG A 259 11.28 -16.09 -10.72
CA ARG A 259 11.38 -14.64 -10.46
C ARG A 259 12.82 -14.15 -10.66
N LYS A 260 12.99 -12.87 -10.97
CA LYS A 260 14.24 -12.23 -11.42
C LYS A 260 15.40 -12.40 -10.43
N SER A 261 15.12 -12.34 -9.13
CA SER A 261 16.07 -12.69 -8.07
C SER A 261 15.32 -12.90 -6.75
N GLY A 262 16.01 -13.41 -5.72
CA GLY A 262 15.44 -13.52 -4.36
C GLY A 262 15.05 -12.18 -3.71
N ALA A 263 15.35 -11.04 -4.34
CA ALA A 263 14.96 -9.70 -3.90
C ALA A 263 14.07 -8.96 -4.93
N SER A 264 13.55 -9.66 -5.95
CA SER A 264 12.75 -9.05 -7.01
C SER A 264 11.66 -10.02 -7.49
N ASP A 265 10.40 -9.71 -7.16
CA ASP A 265 9.23 -10.52 -7.54
C ASP A 265 8.84 -10.39 -9.02
N GLY A 266 9.53 -9.59 -9.83
CA GLY A 266 9.32 -9.57 -11.30
C GLY A 266 9.78 -10.87 -11.97
N PRO A 267 9.34 -11.19 -13.21
CA PRO A 267 9.68 -12.44 -13.89
C PRO A 267 11.18 -12.58 -14.23
N MET A 268 11.66 -13.82 -14.30
CA MET A 268 13.02 -14.13 -14.76
C MET A 268 13.09 -14.08 -16.30
N LEU A 269 13.45 -12.90 -16.83
CA LEU A 269 13.58 -12.66 -18.27
C LEU A 269 14.97 -13.00 -18.84
N SER A 270 16.02 -13.01 -18.00
CA SER A 270 17.40 -13.33 -18.41
C SER A 270 18.16 -14.02 -17.28
N PRO A 271 18.73 -15.23 -17.48
CA PRO A 271 18.51 -16.08 -18.65
C PRO A 271 17.01 -16.44 -18.81
N PRO A 272 16.55 -16.81 -20.02
CA PRO A 272 15.15 -17.15 -20.25
C PRO A 272 14.69 -18.28 -19.31
N ALA A 273 13.59 -18.06 -18.60
CA ALA A 273 12.96 -19.10 -17.79
C ALA A 273 12.42 -20.23 -18.68
N VAL A 274 12.51 -21.48 -18.20
CA VAL A 274 11.78 -22.60 -18.78
C VAL A 274 10.29 -22.38 -18.51
N PRO A 275 9.43 -22.23 -19.54
CA PRO A 275 7.99 -22.07 -19.35
C PRO A 275 7.36 -23.33 -18.77
N PHE A 276 6.34 -23.18 -17.94
CA PHE A 276 5.62 -24.32 -17.36
C PHE A 276 4.91 -25.14 -18.45
N GLN A 277 5.03 -26.47 -18.38
CA GLN A 277 4.34 -27.42 -19.26
C GLN A 277 3.53 -28.41 -18.42
N SER A 278 2.28 -28.63 -18.81
CA SER A 278 1.34 -29.43 -18.03
C SER A 278 1.52 -30.93 -18.31
N PRO A 279 1.67 -31.79 -17.27
CA PRO A 279 1.57 -33.23 -17.44
C PRO A 279 0.20 -33.60 -18.01
N GLU A 280 0.15 -34.37 -19.11
CA GLU A 280 -1.09 -34.61 -19.87
C GLU A 280 -2.22 -35.24 -19.01
N SER A 281 -1.87 -36.07 -18.02
CA SER A 281 -2.82 -36.67 -17.05
C SER A 281 -3.46 -35.68 -16.05
N LEU A 282 -2.87 -34.49 -15.91
CA LEU A 282 -3.35 -33.38 -15.08
C LEU A 282 -3.85 -32.20 -15.92
N LYS A 283 -3.73 -32.26 -17.24
CA LYS A 283 -4.06 -31.18 -18.16
C LYS A 283 -5.58 -31.02 -18.27
N VAL A 284 -6.04 -29.78 -18.17
CA VAL A 284 -7.44 -29.39 -18.30
C VAL A 284 -7.55 -28.17 -19.20
N GLN A 285 -8.74 -27.92 -19.72
CA GLN A 285 -9.04 -26.74 -20.54
C GLN A 285 -10.20 -25.98 -19.90
N LEU A 286 -10.06 -24.67 -19.81
CA LEU A 286 -11.05 -23.75 -19.22
C LEU A 286 -11.30 -22.62 -20.22
N ASN A 287 -12.46 -21.97 -20.15
CA ASN A 287 -12.82 -20.88 -21.05
C ASN A 287 -13.05 -19.58 -20.26
N LEU A 288 -12.16 -18.62 -20.44
CA LEU A 288 -12.19 -17.30 -19.81
C LEU A 288 -13.12 -16.36 -20.59
N PRO A 289 -13.73 -15.35 -19.95
CA PRO A 289 -14.69 -14.46 -20.61
C PRO A 289 -14.06 -13.59 -21.72
N ASN A 290 -12.78 -13.20 -21.61
CA ASN A 290 -12.14 -12.28 -22.57
C ASN A 290 -11.06 -12.99 -23.42
N ARG A 291 -10.08 -13.65 -22.79
CA ARG A 291 -9.01 -14.41 -23.47
C ARG A 291 -9.49 -15.74 -24.08
N GLY A 292 -10.70 -16.19 -23.75
CA GLY A 292 -11.26 -17.43 -24.24
C GLY A 292 -10.54 -18.67 -23.71
N LYS A 293 -10.29 -19.65 -24.58
CA LYS A 293 -9.89 -21.00 -24.17
C LYS A 293 -8.40 -21.09 -23.77
N ILE A 294 -8.16 -21.39 -22.49
CA ILE A 294 -6.83 -21.69 -21.94
C ILE A 294 -6.65 -23.20 -21.72
N SER A 295 -5.39 -23.65 -21.63
CA SER A 295 -5.00 -25.00 -21.23
C SER A 295 -3.95 -24.93 -20.12
N GLY A 296 -3.94 -25.89 -19.21
CA GLY A 296 -2.99 -25.91 -18.09
C GLY A 296 -3.18 -27.09 -17.15
N MET A 297 -2.34 -27.20 -16.12
CA MET A 297 -2.41 -28.23 -15.09
C MET A 297 -3.52 -27.90 -14.09
N GLY A 298 -4.54 -28.76 -14.00
CA GLY A 298 -5.59 -28.70 -12.99
C GLY A 298 -5.22 -29.48 -11.73
N ILE A 299 -5.17 -28.79 -10.59
CA ILE A 299 -5.00 -29.39 -9.27
C ILE A 299 -6.39 -29.74 -8.75
N ARG A 300 -6.70 -31.04 -8.70
CA ARG A 300 -8.04 -31.57 -8.36
C ARG A 300 -8.28 -31.54 -6.85
N LYS A 301 -9.51 -31.28 -6.44
CA LYS A 301 -9.95 -31.40 -5.03
C LYS A 301 -9.86 -32.85 -4.56
N GLN A 302 -9.77 -33.04 -3.24
CA GLN A 302 -9.74 -34.37 -2.60
C GLN A 302 -8.56 -35.27 -3.05
N CYS A 303 -7.45 -34.66 -3.49
CA CYS A 303 -6.21 -35.35 -3.86
C CYS A 303 -5.01 -34.72 -3.13
N VAL A 304 -4.03 -35.56 -2.75
CA VAL A 304 -2.73 -35.11 -2.23
C VAL A 304 -1.72 -35.09 -3.36
N TYR A 305 -1.09 -33.94 -3.59
CA TYR A 305 -0.07 -33.74 -4.61
C TYR A 305 1.30 -33.60 -3.95
N VAL A 306 2.29 -34.39 -4.40
CA VAL A 306 3.66 -34.37 -3.85
C VAL A 306 4.65 -33.95 -4.91
N CYS A 307 5.25 -32.76 -4.75
CA CYS A 307 6.28 -32.26 -5.66
C CYS A 307 7.65 -32.88 -5.33
N LEU A 308 8.06 -33.89 -6.10
CA LEU A 308 9.36 -34.57 -5.96
C LEU A 308 10.43 -33.97 -6.89
N GLY A 309 11.70 -34.32 -6.68
CA GLY A 309 12.85 -33.91 -7.51
C GLY A 309 14.05 -33.40 -6.70
N GLY A 310 15.17 -33.16 -7.39
CA GLY A 310 16.44 -32.73 -6.79
C GLY A 310 16.44 -31.35 -6.12
N GLY A 311 17.53 -31.01 -5.43
CA GLY A 311 17.79 -29.63 -4.99
C GLY A 311 17.87 -28.69 -6.19
N PHE A 312 17.34 -27.47 -6.07
CA PHE A 312 17.27 -26.46 -7.15
C PHE A 312 16.43 -26.82 -8.40
N HIS A 313 15.80 -28.00 -8.48
CA HIS A 313 14.89 -28.39 -9.58
C HIS A 313 13.50 -27.70 -9.49
N GLY A 314 13.44 -26.39 -9.27
CA GLY A 314 12.21 -25.58 -9.37
C GLY A 314 11.06 -25.85 -8.38
N LYS A 315 11.12 -26.89 -7.52
CA LYS A 315 10.04 -27.28 -6.60
C LYS A 315 9.45 -26.12 -5.79
N SER A 316 10.33 -25.37 -5.11
CA SER A 316 9.93 -24.22 -4.28
C SER A 316 9.38 -23.07 -5.12
N THR A 317 9.86 -22.90 -6.36
CA THR A 317 9.36 -21.91 -7.32
C THR A 317 7.91 -22.21 -7.73
N PHE A 318 7.60 -23.48 -8.00
CA PHE A 318 6.25 -23.94 -8.32
C PHE A 318 5.29 -23.74 -7.14
N LEU A 319 5.69 -24.14 -5.93
CA LEU A 319 4.89 -23.96 -4.72
C LEU A 319 4.72 -22.48 -4.35
N ALA A 320 5.73 -21.63 -4.57
CA ALA A 320 5.62 -20.19 -4.35
C ALA A 320 4.64 -19.52 -5.33
N ALA A 321 4.64 -19.92 -6.61
CA ALA A 321 3.68 -19.40 -7.59
C ALA A 321 2.23 -19.84 -7.28
N LEU A 322 2.02 -21.08 -6.81
CA LEU A 322 0.72 -21.50 -6.29
C LEU A 322 0.32 -20.71 -5.04
N SER A 323 1.27 -20.45 -4.12
CA SER A 323 1.03 -19.66 -2.92
C SER A 323 0.74 -18.17 -3.19
N SER A 324 1.04 -17.64 -4.38
CA SER A 324 0.63 -16.29 -4.77
C SER A 324 -0.64 -16.25 -5.63
N GLY A 325 -1.10 -17.38 -6.19
CA GLY A 325 -2.26 -17.46 -7.10
C GLY A 325 -3.64 -17.17 -6.50
N SER A 326 -3.72 -16.97 -5.18
CA SER A 326 -4.89 -16.37 -4.52
C SER A 326 -5.06 -14.89 -4.92
N TYR A 327 -3.98 -14.22 -5.32
CA TYR A 327 -4.01 -12.86 -5.86
C TYR A 327 -4.03 -12.86 -7.39
N ASN A 328 -4.59 -11.79 -7.96
CA ASN A 328 -4.43 -11.47 -9.38
C ASN A 328 -3.04 -10.85 -9.58
N HIS A 329 -2.41 -11.10 -10.73
CA HIS A 329 -1.12 -10.50 -11.12
C HIS A 329 -1.27 -9.71 -12.42
N ILE A 330 -0.39 -8.73 -12.65
CA ILE A 330 -0.37 -7.97 -13.89
C ILE A 330 -0.12 -8.85 -15.12
N ALA A 331 -0.64 -8.43 -16.28
CA ALA A 331 -0.28 -9.00 -17.56
C ALA A 331 1.25 -8.94 -17.76
N GLY A 332 1.86 -10.05 -18.19
CA GLY A 332 3.30 -10.19 -18.34
C GLY A 332 4.06 -10.50 -17.04
N ASP A 333 3.38 -10.73 -15.91
CA ASP A 333 4.03 -11.19 -14.67
C ASP A 333 4.63 -12.61 -14.80
N GLY A 334 4.06 -13.44 -15.66
CA GLY A 334 4.37 -14.86 -15.81
C GLY A 334 3.50 -15.77 -14.94
N ARG A 335 2.83 -15.24 -13.91
CA ARG A 335 1.90 -15.98 -13.03
C ARG A 335 0.45 -15.53 -13.14
N GLU A 336 0.08 -14.67 -14.10
CA GLU A 336 -1.31 -14.18 -14.23
C GLU A 336 -2.32 -15.34 -14.26
N PHE A 337 -2.10 -16.36 -15.09
CA PHE A 337 -2.97 -17.54 -15.15
C PHE A 337 -2.47 -18.70 -14.27
N VAL A 338 -1.91 -18.37 -13.10
CA VAL A 338 -1.65 -19.29 -11.99
C VAL A 338 -2.59 -18.90 -10.85
N SER A 339 -3.59 -19.74 -10.60
CA SER A 339 -4.70 -19.43 -9.69
C SER A 339 -4.93 -20.56 -8.69
N VAL A 340 -5.27 -20.21 -7.45
CA VAL A 340 -5.74 -21.13 -6.41
C VAL A 340 -6.98 -20.56 -5.73
N VAL A 341 -7.80 -21.42 -5.13
CA VAL A 341 -8.98 -21.01 -4.35
C VAL A 341 -8.59 -20.11 -3.17
N ASP A 342 -9.47 -19.18 -2.80
CA ASP A 342 -9.19 -18.13 -1.80
C ASP A 342 -8.84 -18.68 -0.41
N SER A 343 -9.29 -19.90 -0.10
CA SER A 343 -8.98 -20.61 1.15
C SER A 343 -7.62 -21.33 1.14
N ALA A 344 -6.78 -21.13 0.13
CA ALA A 344 -5.45 -21.74 0.05
C ALA A 344 -4.45 -21.03 0.97
N VAL A 345 -3.87 -21.78 1.92
CA VAL A 345 -2.89 -21.26 2.89
C VAL A 345 -1.58 -22.05 2.78
N SER A 346 -0.46 -21.33 2.72
CA SER A 346 0.89 -21.91 2.78
C SER A 346 1.30 -22.11 4.24
N VAL A 347 1.56 -23.36 4.63
CA VAL A 347 1.89 -23.75 6.01
C VAL A 347 3.39 -24.03 6.14
N ARG A 348 4.00 -23.51 7.20
CA ARG A 348 5.43 -23.66 7.54
C ARG A 348 5.59 -23.75 9.07
N SER A 349 6.75 -24.21 9.55
CA SER A 349 7.10 -24.03 10.97
C SER A 349 7.32 -22.54 11.28
N GLU A 350 6.98 -22.14 12.49
CA GLU A 350 7.05 -20.75 12.97
C GLU A 350 7.37 -20.76 14.47
N ASP A 351 8.55 -21.26 14.78
CA ASP A 351 8.98 -21.61 16.12
C ASP A 351 9.02 -20.35 17.03
N GLY A 352 8.48 -20.47 18.25
CA GLY A 352 8.41 -19.35 19.21
C GLY A 352 7.21 -18.41 19.03
N ARG A 353 6.28 -18.68 18.10
CA ARG A 353 4.99 -17.97 18.06
C ARG A 353 4.12 -18.24 19.29
N ALA A 354 3.30 -17.27 19.66
CA ALA A 354 2.18 -17.49 20.57
C ALA A 354 1.02 -18.25 19.88
N VAL A 355 0.29 -19.01 20.69
CA VAL A 355 -0.91 -19.78 20.37
C VAL A 355 -1.81 -19.66 21.60
N HIS A 356 -3.11 -19.43 21.40
CA HIS A 356 -4.07 -19.31 22.49
C HIS A 356 -5.39 -20.01 22.12
N SER A 357 -5.82 -20.98 22.92
CA SER A 357 -7.10 -21.69 22.77
C SER A 357 -7.33 -22.33 21.39
N VAL A 358 -6.29 -22.92 20.80
CA VAL A 358 -6.38 -23.65 19.52
C VAL A 358 -6.40 -25.15 19.78
N ASP A 359 -7.29 -25.88 19.13
CA ASP A 359 -7.27 -27.34 19.11
C ASP A 359 -6.17 -27.84 18.16
N ILE A 360 -5.16 -28.50 18.73
CA ILE A 360 -4.07 -29.18 18.01
C ILE A 360 -4.08 -30.70 18.26
N SER A 361 -5.09 -31.24 18.95
CA SER A 361 -5.24 -32.68 19.22
C SER A 361 -5.25 -33.58 17.97
N PRO A 362 -5.65 -33.12 16.77
CA PRO A 362 -5.47 -33.91 15.53
C PRO A 362 -4.00 -34.18 15.14
N PHE A 363 -3.04 -33.43 15.70
CA PHE A 363 -1.61 -33.52 15.35
C PHE A 363 -0.71 -33.86 16.54
N ILE A 364 -0.99 -33.31 17.73
CA ILE A 364 -0.16 -33.42 18.93
C ILE A 364 -1.04 -33.84 20.11
N ASN A 365 -0.62 -34.86 20.85
CA ASN A 365 -1.31 -35.39 22.02
C ASN A 365 -0.30 -35.71 23.13
N ASN A 366 -0.78 -35.78 24.38
CA ASN A 366 0.02 -36.17 25.55
C ASN A 366 1.27 -35.30 25.77
N LEU A 367 1.09 -33.97 25.90
CA LEU A 367 2.18 -33.05 26.22
C LEU A 367 2.84 -33.39 27.58
N PRO A 368 4.16 -33.14 27.77
CA PRO A 368 4.88 -33.60 28.97
C PRO A 368 4.37 -33.00 30.29
N ASP A 369 3.82 -31.79 30.23
CA ASP A 369 3.19 -31.08 31.34
C ASP A 369 1.72 -31.49 31.58
N LYS A 370 1.17 -32.35 30.71
CA LYS A 370 -0.24 -32.77 30.65
C LYS A 370 -1.24 -31.65 30.35
N SER A 371 -0.80 -30.59 29.69
CA SER A 371 -1.71 -29.55 29.16
C SER A 371 -2.66 -30.13 28.09
N ASP A 372 -3.88 -29.58 28.01
CA ASP A 372 -4.93 -30.06 27.12
C ASP A 372 -4.72 -29.53 25.69
N THR A 373 -4.38 -30.43 24.76
CA THR A 373 -4.09 -30.09 23.37
C THR A 373 -5.31 -29.61 22.59
N ARG A 374 -6.53 -29.70 23.16
CA ARG A 374 -7.76 -29.11 22.58
C ARG A 374 -7.87 -27.61 22.84
N TYR A 375 -7.09 -27.09 23.78
CA TYR A 375 -7.08 -25.67 24.18
C TYR A 375 -5.63 -25.16 24.29
N ALA A 376 -4.78 -25.54 23.35
CA ALA A 376 -3.34 -25.28 23.43
C ALA A 376 -3.06 -23.78 23.58
N ALA A 377 -2.23 -23.47 24.59
CA ALA A 377 -1.79 -22.13 24.90
C ALA A 377 -0.31 -22.12 25.27
N ASN A 378 0.46 -21.19 24.71
CA ASN A 378 1.80 -20.83 25.17
C ASN A 378 1.91 -19.31 25.35
N ASN A 379 2.84 -18.90 26.22
CA ASN A 379 3.15 -17.50 26.53
C ASN A 379 4.33 -16.99 25.69
#